data_AF-A0A956I3Y9-F1
#
_entry.id   AF-A0A956I3Y9-F1
#
_cell.length_a   1.000
_cell.length_b   1.000
_cell.length_c   1.000
_cell.angle_alpha   90.00
_cell.angle_beta   90.00
_cell.angle_gamma   90.00
#
_symmetry.space_group_name_H-M   'P 1'
#
loop_
_entity.id
_entity.type
_entity.pdbx_description
1 polymer ?
#
loop_
_entity_poly.entity_id
_entity_poly.type
_entity_poly.pdbx_seq_one_letter_code
_entity_poly.pdbx_strand_id
1 'polypeptide(L)'
;EQPLEAALKALTPSTSALRFFGDGVGHGDGANAGFLRRGSVLLLVVMVEEDDCSLEDPDLFAPGPVPVNLRCALQTEYLFGLERYVDGLLALEPAALVYAPIGGIPADLVSTDAAMILDDARMQIVTDPARPDRLVPVCSVPGRGDYEPARRLVELGRRLAEADAQVRVAFGSLCTSSAAALISQDTADAVKDRIRSPCLPVDTYARDADGQLPCELLVPPADDETCDQSYPRAFVARRDVAGVEHCVLRQLDSSARTAPGGSGWYYDDFSARSERCGDFGALLATHDLDLPPRARLECRIAEDVGRACSEQLGALPCDTRDGDLRCEPLSHTCQHICLDDAGCGGGYVCRDGICANPTCALP
;
A
#
# COMPACT_ATOMS: atom_id res chain seq x y z
N GLU A 1 -8.92 21.67 -12.42
CA GLU A 1 -8.51 20.27 -12.70
C GLU A 1 -9.56 19.36 -12.12
N GLN A 2 -9.89 18.28 -12.83
CA GLN A 2 -10.94 17.32 -12.47
C GLN A 2 -10.30 16.12 -11.73
N PRO A 3 -11.09 15.26 -11.07
CA PRO A 3 -10.58 14.31 -10.08
C PRO A 3 -9.43 13.42 -10.56
N LEU A 4 -9.52 12.82 -11.75
CA LEU A 4 -8.45 11.96 -12.28
C LEU A 4 -7.21 12.77 -12.67
N GLU A 5 -7.39 13.91 -13.34
CA GLU A 5 -6.28 14.79 -13.73
C GLU A 5 -5.54 15.35 -12.50
N ALA A 6 -6.29 15.78 -11.48
CA ALA A 6 -5.73 16.29 -10.23
C ALA A 6 -4.94 15.21 -9.48
N ALA A 7 -5.49 13.99 -9.39
CA ALA A 7 -4.81 12.86 -8.77
C ALA A 7 -3.50 12.51 -9.49
N LEU A 8 -3.54 12.38 -10.82
CA LEU A 8 -2.35 12.08 -11.61
C LEU A 8 -1.31 13.19 -11.50
N LYS A 9 -1.72 14.47 -11.58
CA LYS A 9 -0.81 15.62 -11.43
C LYS A 9 -0.14 15.66 -10.07
N ALA A 10 -0.89 15.38 -9.01
CA ALA A 10 -0.37 15.38 -7.65
C ALA A 10 0.79 14.39 -7.48
N LEU A 11 0.75 13.25 -8.17
CA LEU A 11 1.72 12.16 -8.02
C LEU A 11 2.84 12.18 -9.06
N THR A 12 2.57 12.73 -10.25
CA THR A 12 3.51 12.73 -11.37
C THR A 12 4.73 13.63 -11.05
N PRO A 13 5.98 13.18 -11.29
CA PRO A 13 7.15 14.05 -11.18
C PRO A 13 7.11 15.21 -12.19
N SER A 14 7.65 16.36 -11.82
CA SER A 14 7.74 17.55 -12.69
C SER A 14 8.55 17.31 -13.97
N THR A 15 9.44 16.31 -13.95
CA THR A 15 10.28 15.87 -15.08
C THR A 15 9.58 14.93 -16.07
N SER A 16 8.37 14.46 -15.76
CA SER A 16 7.58 13.62 -16.67
C SER A 16 7.28 14.34 -18.00
N ALA A 17 7.08 13.57 -19.06
CA ALA A 17 6.59 14.09 -20.34
C ALA A 17 5.11 14.52 -20.28
N LEU A 18 4.35 14.06 -19.29
CA LEU A 18 2.96 14.45 -19.11
C LEU A 18 2.85 15.97 -18.87
N ARG A 19 1.89 16.59 -19.53
CA ARG A 19 1.52 18.00 -19.34
C ARG A 19 0.08 18.07 -18.88
N PHE A 20 -0.16 18.97 -17.95
CA PHE A 20 -1.45 19.22 -17.32
C PHE A 20 -1.99 20.59 -17.78
N PHE A 21 -3.18 20.95 -17.31
CA PHE A 21 -3.84 22.21 -17.71
C PHE A 21 -2.89 23.42 -17.67
N GLY A 22 -2.91 24.22 -18.74
CA GLY A 22 -2.06 25.40 -18.89
C GLY A 22 -0.57 25.09 -19.03
N ASP A 23 -0.23 23.96 -19.68
CA ASP A 23 1.15 23.43 -19.78
C ASP A 23 1.82 23.18 -18.43
N GLY A 24 1.01 22.94 -17.39
CA GLY A 24 1.48 22.61 -16.06
C GLY A 24 2.27 21.30 -16.02
N VAL A 25 3.20 21.20 -15.08
CA VAL A 25 3.94 19.96 -14.78
C VAL A 25 3.36 19.25 -13.56
N GLY A 26 3.79 18.01 -13.35
CA GLY A 26 3.42 17.25 -12.16
C GLY A 26 4.00 17.83 -10.87
N HIS A 27 3.42 17.46 -9.73
CA HIS A 27 3.77 17.97 -8.39
C HIS A 27 4.48 16.94 -7.49
N GLY A 28 4.73 15.72 -7.97
CA GLY A 28 5.22 14.59 -7.16
C GLY A 28 6.61 14.79 -6.54
N ASP A 29 7.48 15.56 -7.19
CA ASP A 29 8.83 15.94 -6.73
C ASP A 29 8.92 17.42 -6.29
N GLY A 30 7.79 18.14 -6.33
CA GLY A 30 7.65 19.52 -5.91
C GLY A 30 6.80 19.63 -4.64
N ALA A 31 5.56 20.11 -4.79
CA ALA A 31 4.65 20.33 -3.67
C ALA A 31 4.35 19.06 -2.85
N ASN A 32 4.44 17.88 -3.47
CA ASN A 32 4.15 16.59 -2.85
C ASN A 32 5.42 15.72 -2.67
N ALA A 33 6.61 16.33 -2.69
CA ALA A 33 7.87 15.61 -2.52
C ALA A 33 7.85 14.74 -1.26
N GLY A 34 8.22 13.46 -1.43
CA GLY A 34 8.29 12.48 -0.34
C GLY A 34 6.98 11.78 0.00
N PHE A 35 5.86 12.12 -0.67
CA PHE A 35 4.60 11.39 -0.51
C PHE A 35 4.70 9.96 -1.04
N LEU A 36 4.99 9.81 -2.34
CA LEU A 36 5.22 8.51 -2.95
C LEU A 36 6.69 8.11 -2.74
N ARG A 37 6.91 7.05 -1.98
CA ARG A 37 8.26 6.51 -1.71
C ARG A 37 8.47 5.22 -2.49
N ARG A 38 9.71 4.93 -2.86
CA ARG A 38 10.07 3.62 -3.42
C ARG A 38 9.62 2.53 -2.46
N GLY A 39 8.95 1.49 -2.99
CA GLY A 39 8.44 0.40 -2.15
C GLY A 39 7.12 0.69 -1.41
N SER A 40 6.53 1.88 -1.56
CA SER A 40 5.27 2.21 -0.89
C SER A 40 4.04 1.64 -1.60
N VAL A 41 3.00 1.34 -0.82
CA VAL A 41 1.66 1.06 -1.32
C VAL A 41 0.96 2.39 -1.59
N LEU A 42 0.52 2.62 -2.82
CA LEU A 42 -0.27 3.78 -3.21
C LEU A 42 -1.76 3.43 -3.08
N LEU A 43 -2.45 4.09 -2.16
CA LEU A 43 -3.91 4.07 -2.09
C LEU A 43 -4.45 5.34 -2.77
N LEU A 44 -5.13 5.16 -3.91
CA LEU A 44 -5.80 6.23 -4.64
C LEU A 44 -7.30 6.15 -4.39
N VAL A 45 -7.82 7.04 -3.54
CA VAL A 45 -9.25 7.18 -3.29
C VAL A 45 -9.77 8.36 -4.08
N VAL A 46 -10.77 8.13 -4.94
CA VAL A 46 -11.42 9.18 -5.73
C VAL A 46 -12.89 9.21 -5.32
N MET A 47 -13.30 10.26 -4.60
CA MET A 47 -14.68 10.43 -4.14
C MET A 47 -15.34 11.59 -4.87
N VAL A 48 -16.42 11.30 -5.61
CA VAL A 48 -17.07 12.27 -6.51
C VAL A 48 -18.58 12.06 -6.54
N GLU A 49 -19.34 13.15 -6.59
CA GLU A 49 -20.80 13.09 -6.70
C GLU A 49 -21.28 12.87 -8.15
N GLU A 50 -20.40 13.17 -9.11
CA GLU A 50 -20.58 13.11 -10.56
C GLU A 50 -19.39 12.37 -11.20
N ASP A 51 -19.49 11.97 -12.48
CA ASP A 51 -18.39 11.26 -13.14
C ASP A 51 -17.16 12.16 -13.39
N ASP A 52 -16.01 11.54 -13.67
CA ASP A 52 -14.79 12.29 -13.97
C ASP A 52 -14.91 13.07 -15.29
N CYS A 53 -14.59 14.37 -15.21
CA CYS A 53 -14.64 15.28 -16.35
C CYS A 53 -13.25 15.73 -16.82
N SER A 54 -12.21 14.93 -16.63
CA SER A 54 -10.86 15.32 -17.04
C SER A 54 -10.74 15.46 -18.55
N LEU A 55 -10.50 16.68 -19.01
CA LEU A 55 -10.64 17.11 -20.39
C LEU A 55 -9.35 17.57 -21.04
N GLU A 56 -9.21 17.16 -22.29
CA GLU A 56 -8.12 17.54 -23.19
C GLU A 56 -8.35 18.93 -23.78
N ASP A 57 -9.62 19.23 -24.11
CA ASP A 57 -10.04 20.48 -24.73
C ASP A 57 -10.88 21.35 -23.75
N PRO A 58 -10.37 22.53 -23.33
CA PRO A 58 -11.05 23.41 -22.39
C PRO A 58 -12.32 24.06 -22.95
N ASP A 59 -12.59 23.99 -24.25
CA ASP A 59 -13.80 24.56 -24.85
C ASP A 59 -15.09 23.93 -24.29
N LEU A 60 -15.00 22.72 -23.72
CA LEU A 60 -16.10 22.09 -22.98
C LEU A 60 -16.57 22.94 -21.78
N PHE A 61 -15.72 23.80 -21.22
CA PHE A 61 -16.09 24.74 -20.15
C PHE A 61 -16.66 26.06 -20.63
N ALA A 62 -16.70 26.32 -21.95
CA ALA A 62 -17.27 27.54 -22.46
C ALA A 62 -18.74 27.69 -22.00
N PRO A 63 -19.20 28.92 -21.69
CA PRO A 63 -20.59 29.16 -21.33
C PRO A 63 -21.54 28.65 -22.42
N GLY A 64 -22.59 27.94 -22.02
CA GLY A 64 -23.53 27.32 -22.95
C GLY A 64 -24.84 26.94 -22.26
N PRO A 65 -25.89 26.61 -23.03
CA PRO A 65 -27.23 26.34 -22.51
C PRO A 65 -27.35 25.00 -21.78
N VAL A 66 -26.44 24.05 -22.03
CA VAL A 66 -26.40 22.74 -21.38
C VAL A 66 -25.40 22.78 -20.21
N PRO A 67 -25.75 22.31 -19.00
CA PRO A 67 -24.80 22.26 -17.88
C PRO A 67 -23.52 21.51 -18.21
N VAL A 68 -22.38 21.96 -17.67
CA VAL A 68 -21.07 21.41 -18.03
C VAL A 68 -20.96 19.91 -17.71
N ASN A 69 -21.48 19.47 -16.58
CA ASN A 69 -21.44 18.06 -16.17
C ASN A 69 -22.22 17.17 -17.15
N LEU A 70 -23.38 17.65 -17.62
CA LEU A 70 -24.15 16.95 -18.64
C LEU A 70 -23.42 16.94 -20.00
N ARG A 71 -22.80 18.04 -20.41
CA ARG A 71 -21.97 18.05 -21.64
C ARG A 71 -20.84 17.04 -21.54
N CYS A 72 -20.21 16.97 -20.37
CA CYS A 72 -19.09 16.09 -20.11
C CYS A 72 -19.45 14.61 -20.24
N ALA A 73 -20.59 14.21 -19.67
CA ALA A 73 -21.07 12.84 -19.77
C ALA A 73 -21.48 12.45 -21.20
N LEU A 74 -21.95 13.42 -22.01
CA LEU A 74 -22.45 13.17 -23.36
C LEU A 74 -21.40 13.33 -24.46
N GLN A 75 -20.36 14.13 -24.25
CA GLN A 75 -19.34 14.48 -25.25
C GLN A 75 -17.96 13.94 -24.82
N THR A 76 -17.89 12.62 -24.69
CA THR A 76 -16.69 11.93 -24.16
C THR A 76 -15.44 12.11 -25.02
N GLU A 77 -15.59 12.54 -26.27
CA GLU A 77 -14.50 12.84 -27.21
C GLU A 77 -13.65 14.06 -26.81
N TYR A 78 -14.16 14.93 -25.93
CA TYR A 78 -13.39 16.06 -25.38
C TYR A 78 -12.59 15.68 -24.12
N LEU A 79 -12.82 14.46 -23.61
CA LEU A 79 -12.15 13.95 -22.43
C LEU A 79 -10.83 13.29 -22.81
N PHE A 80 -9.84 13.37 -21.92
CA PHE A 80 -8.60 12.60 -22.13
C PHE A 80 -8.92 11.11 -22.30
N GLY A 81 -8.13 10.35 -23.05
CA GLY A 81 -8.27 8.89 -23.06
C GLY A 81 -7.98 8.29 -21.67
N LEU A 82 -8.70 7.23 -21.27
CA LEU A 82 -8.44 6.57 -19.98
C LEU A 82 -7.03 5.96 -19.87
N GLU A 83 -6.43 5.60 -21.00
CA GLU A 83 -5.04 5.11 -21.06
C GLU A 83 -4.05 6.14 -20.49
N ARG A 84 -4.33 7.44 -20.59
CA ARG A 84 -3.53 8.48 -19.94
C ARG A 84 -3.37 8.22 -18.43
N TYR A 85 -4.45 7.80 -17.77
CA TYR A 85 -4.47 7.56 -16.34
C TYR A 85 -3.92 6.16 -16.01
N VAL A 86 -4.20 5.16 -16.84
CA VAL A 86 -3.62 3.82 -16.69
C VAL A 86 -2.09 3.90 -16.78
N ASP A 87 -1.58 4.41 -17.90
CA ASP A 87 -0.14 4.55 -18.15
C ASP A 87 0.51 5.47 -17.11
N GLY A 88 -0.13 6.60 -16.82
CA GLY A 88 0.38 7.59 -15.88
C GLY A 88 0.51 7.05 -14.46
N LEU A 89 -0.48 6.29 -13.98
CA LEU A 89 -0.45 5.71 -12.62
C LEU A 89 0.52 4.52 -12.53
N LEU A 90 0.60 3.68 -13.56
CA LEU A 90 1.54 2.54 -13.58
C LEU A 90 2.99 3.00 -13.72
N ALA A 91 3.26 4.09 -14.46
CA ALA A 91 4.58 4.68 -14.58
C ALA A 91 5.14 5.26 -13.27
N LEU A 92 4.31 5.40 -12.23
CA LEU A 92 4.76 5.78 -10.89
C LEU A 92 5.51 4.65 -10.16
N GLU A 93 5.41 3.41 -10.67
CA GLU A 93 6.04 2.20 -10.10
C GLU A 93 5.87 2.04 -8.57
N PRO A 94 4.63 2.16 -8.02
CA PRO A 94 4.41 1.83 -6.62
C PRO A 94 4.64 0.33 -6.38
N ALA A 95 4.94 -0.08 -5.14
CA ALA A 95 5.02 -1.52 -4.82
C ALA A 95 3.66 -2.22 -4.90
N ALA A 96 2.58 -1.46 -4.72
CA ALA A 96 1.23 -1.88 -5.03
C ALA A 96 0.36 -0.63 -5.23
N LEU A 97 -0.63 -0.73 -6.10
CA LEU A 97 -1.68 0.27 -6.28
C LEU A 97 -3.01 -0.30 -5.81
N VAL A 98 -3.67 0.41 -4.89
CA VAL A 98 -5.07 0.19 -4.54
C VAL A 98 -5.87 1.37 -5.06
N TYR A 99 -6.76 1.13 -6.01
CA TYR A 99 -7.65 2.14 -6.57
C TYR A 99 -9.07 1.97 -6.00
N ALA A 100 -9.59 3.01 -5.36
CA ALA A 100 -10.87 2.99 -4.69
C ALA A 100 -11.76 4.16 -5.16
N PRO A 101 -12.49 4.00 -6.28
CA PRO A 101 -13.46 4.98 -6.72
C PRO A 101 -14.74 4.89 -5.87
N ILE A 102 -15.21 6.04 -5.41
CA ILE A 102 -16.41 6.20 -4.60
C ILE A 102 -17.30 7.23 -5.29
N GLY A 103 -18.44 6.80 -5.82
CA GLY A 103 -19.35 7.71 -6.54
C GLY A 103 -20.77 7.20 -6.63
N GLY A 104 -21.52 7.68 -7.63
CA GLY A 104 -22.78 7.08 -8.02
C GLY A 104 -22.53 5.70 -8.65
N ILE A 105 -22.40 4.70 -7.78
CA ILE A 105 -22.30 3.28 -8.09
C ILE A 105 -23.41 2.59 -7.30
N PRO A 106 -24.20 1.67 -7.87
CA PRO A 106 -25.19 0.92 -7.11
C PRO A 106 -24.59 0.23 -5.88
N ALA A 107 -25.14 0.53 -4.71
CA ALA A 107 -24.60 0.02 -3.44
C ALA A 107 -24.64 -1.51 -3.36
N ASP A 108 -25.57 -2.16 -4.05
CA ASP A 108 -25.72 -3.61 -4.16
C ASP A 108 -24.68 -4.26 -5.11
N LEU A 109 -23.93 -3.49 -5.89
CA LEU A 109 -22.97 -3.99 -6.87
C LEU A 109 -21.50 -3.70 -6.52
N VAL A 110 -21.20 -3.00 -5.42
CA VAL A 110 -19.82 -2.58 -5.10
C VAL A 110 -18.83 -3.73 -4.90
N SER A 111 -19.32 -4.93 -4.56
CA SER A 111 -18.50 -6.14 -4.41
C SER A 111 -18.56 -7.07 -5.65
N THR A 112 -19.09 -6.58 -6.78
CA THR A 112 -19.11 -7.30 -8.06
C THR A 112 -17.99 -6.81 -8.98
N ASP A 113 -17.77 -7.50 -10.10
CA ASP A 113 -16.78 -7.06 -11.08
C ASP A 113 -17.23 -5.80 -11.84
N ALA A 114 -16.25 -5.10 -12.39
CA ALA A 114 -16.49 -3.85 -13.10
C ALA A 114 -17.44 -3.99 -14.30
N ALA A 115 -17.44 -5.14 -15.00
CA ALA A 115 -18.32 -5.34 -16.14
C ALA A 115 -19.78 -5.45 -15.70
N MET A 116 -20.06 -6.19 -14.62
CA MET A 116 -21.40 -6.23 -14.02
C MET A 116 -21.89 -4.84 -13.56
N ILE A 117 -21.01 -4.02 -12.98
CA ILE A 117 -21.36 -2.63 -12.61
C ILE A 117 -21.68 -1.81 -13.87
N LEU A 118 -20.82 -1.86 -14.89
CA LEU A 118 -20.95 -1.07 -16.12
C LEU A 118 -22.17 -1.47 -16.97
N ASP A 119 -22.61 -2.73 -16.89
CA ASP A 119 -23.76 -3.25 -17.61
C ASP A 119 -25.10 -2.95 -16.91
N ASP A 120 -25.09 -2.53 -15.64
CA ASP A 120 -26.32 -2.20 -14.91
C ASP A 120 -27.06 -1.01 -15.54
N ALA A 121 -28.38 -1.12 -15.61
CA ALA A 121 -29.24 -0.10 -16.22
C ALA A 121 -29.13 1.27 -15.51
N ARG A 122 -28.91 1.29 -14.19
CA ARG A 122 -28.73 2.50 -13.39
C ARG A 122 -27.42 3.21 -13.72
N MET A 123 -26.42 2.46 -14.18
CA MET A 123 -25.14 3.03 -14.54
C MET A 123 -25.13 3.67 -15.93
N GLN A 124 -26.20 3.57 -16.74
CA GLN A 124 -26.19 4.08 -18.12
C GLN A 124 -26.26 5.62 -18.18
N ILE A 125 -25.53 6.23 -19.11
CA ILE A 125 -25.59 7.68 -19.35
C ILE A 125 -26.88 8.01 -20.10
N VAL A 126 -27.90 8.42 -19.34
CA VAL A 126 -29.22 8.76 -19.87
C VAL A 126 -29.66 10.10 -19.28
N THR A 127 -30.05 11.04 -20.14
CA THR A 127 -30.62 12.32 -19.72
C THR A 127 -31.99 12.10 -19.06
N ASP A 128 -32.25 12.77 -17.95
CA ASP A 128 -33.54 12.65 -17.24
C ASP A 128 -34.66 13.33 -18.06
N PRO A 129 -35.69 12.60 -18.52
CA PRO A 129 -36.75 13.19 -19.34
C PRO A 129 -37.63 14.19 -18.57
N ALA A 130 -37.68 14.10 -17.24
CA ALA A 130 -38.40 15.06 -16.40
C ALA A 130 -37.54 16.30 -16.07
N ARG A 131 -36.22 16.17 -16.15
CA ARG A 131 -35.22 17.22 -15.89
C ARG A 131 -34.09 17.13 -16.92
N PRO A 132 -34.28 17.67 -18.14
CA PRO A 132 -33.37 17.42 -19.27
C PRO A 132 -32.00 18.11 -19.15
N ASP A 133 -31.77 18.85 -18.07
CA ASP A 133 -30.54 19.53 -17.73
C ASP A 133 -29.54 18.66 -16.94
N ARG A 134 -29.86 17.38 -16.73
CA ARG A 134 -29.04 16.44 -15.94
C ARG A 134 -29.23 14.99 -16.37
N LEU A 135 -28.41 14.10 -15.81
CA LEU A 135 -28.58 12.66 -15.97
C LEU A 135 -29.65 12.09 -15.03
N VAL A 136 -30.16 10.91 -15.38
CA VAL A 136 -30.87 10.05 -14.42
C VAL A 136 -29.85 9.62 -13.36
N PRO A 137 -30.05 9.97 -12.08
CA PRO A 137 -29.11 9.58 -11.03
C PRO A 137 -29.19 8.08 -10.77
N VAL A 138 -28.08 7.49 -10.34
CA VAL A 138 -28.04 6.11 -9.83
C VAL A 138 -28.91 5.98 -8.59
N CYS A 139 -28.91 7.02 -7.75
CA CYS A 139 -29.67 7.08 -6.51
C CYS A 139 -29.86 8.53 -6.05
N SER A 140 -30.89 8.71 -5.23
CA SER A 140 -31.16 9.95 -4.49
C SER A 140 -31.11 9.65 -3.00
N VAL A 141 -30.20 10.30 -2.28
CA VAL A 141 -30.04 10.10 -0.84
C VAL A 141 -30.60 11.30 -0.07
N PRO A 142 -31.63 11.11 0.77
CA PRO A 142 -32.24 12.19 1.52
C PRO A 142 -31.22 12.99 2.34
N GLY A 143 -31.22 14.31 2.18
CA GLY A 143 -30.31 15.21 2.88
C GLY A 143 -28.86 15.24 2.36
N ARG A 144 -28.56 14.48 1.28
CA ARG A 144 -27.23 14.46 0.66
C ARG A 144 -27.23 14.83 -0.83
N GLY A 145 -28.23 14.39 -1.59
CA GLY A 145 -28.36 14.79 -3.00
C GLY A 145 -28.60 13.62 -3.94
N ASP A 146 -28.49 13.92 -5.23
CA ASP A 146 -28.60 12.97 -6.33
C ASP A 146 -27.19 12.64 -6.82
N TYR A 147 -26.88 11.35 -7.00
CA TYR A 147 -25.56 10.90 -7.44
C TYR A 147 -25.63 10.34 -8.87
N GLU A 148 -24.84 10.92 -9.78
CA GLU A 148 -24.82 10.53 -11.20
C GLU A 148 -23.91 9.32 -11.44
N PRO A 149 -24.13 8.56 -12.55
CA PRO A 149 -23.32 7.37 -12.84
C PRO A 149 -21.82 7.67 -12.96
N ALA A 150 -21.01 7.14 -12.04
CA ALA A 150 -19.55 7.29 -12.06
C ALA A 150 -18.87 6.26 -13.00
N ARG A 151 -19.36 6.14 -14.24
CA ARG A 151 -18.97 5.07 -15.18
C ARG A 151 -17.49 5.11 -15.51
N ARG A 152 -16.94 6.29 -15.73
CA ARG A 152 -15.58 6.50 -16.21
C ARG A 152 -14.55 6.13 -15.15
N LEU A 153 -14.89 6.34 -13.87
CA LEU A 153 -14.11 5.83 -12.74
C LEU A 153 -14.14 4.30 -12.66
N VAL A 154 -15.30 3.68 -12.87
CA VAL A 154 -15.42 2.20 -12.87
C VAL A 154 -14.61 1.59 -14.03
N GLU A 155 -14.70 2.20 -15.22
CA GLU A 155 -13.95 1.80 -16.40
C GLU A 155 -12.43 1.97 -16.22
N LEU A 156 -11.96 3.04 -15.56
CA LEU A 156 -10.55 3.16 -15.19
C LEU A 156 -10.11 2.01 -14.27
N GLY A 157 -10.92 1.68 -13.26
CA GLY A 157 -10.66 0.56 -12.37
C GLY A 157 -10.52 -0.75 -13.15
N ARG A 158 -11.46 -1.04 -14.07
CA ARG A 158 -11.38 -2.22 -14.95
C ARG A 158 -10.06 -2.30 -15.70
N ARG A 159 -9.66 -1.21 -16.36
CA ARG A 159 -8.42 -1.16 -17.18
C ARG A 159 -7.16 -1.28 -16.34
N LEU A 160 -7.11 -0.63 -15.18
CA LEU A 160 -5.98 -0.76 -14.25
C LEU A 160 -5.79 -2.22 -13.79
N ALA A 161 -6.88 -2.90 -13.43
CA ALA A 161 -6.84 -4.30 -13.02
C ALA A 161 -6.44 -5.26 -14.15
N GLU A 162 -6.79 -4.92 -15.40
CA GLU A 162 -6.39 -5.67 -16.60
C GLU A 162 -4.92 -5.43 -16.98
N ALA A 163 -4.43 -4.21 -16.79
CA ALA A 163 -3.07 -3.81 -17.17
C ALA A 163 -2.00 -4.35 -16.22
N ASP A 164 -2.29 -4.50 -14.93
CA ASP A 164 -1.34 -4.99 -13.94
C ASP A 164 -2.02 -5.79 -12.82
N ALA A 165 -1.62 -7.07 -12.69
CA ALA A 165 -2.14 -8.01 -11.70
C ALA A 165 -1.85 -7.60 -10.24
N GLN A 166 -0.90 -6.69 -10.02
CA GLN A 166 -0.58 -6.13 -8.72
C GLN A 166 -1.56 -5.03 -8.30
N VAL A 167 -2.34 -4.47 -9.23
CA VAL A 167 -3.38 -3.50 -8.91
C VAL A 167 -4.55 -4.20 -8.22
N ARG A 168 -5.11 -3.54 -7.22
CA ARG A 168 -6.36 -3.90 -6.58
C ARG A 168 -7.36 -2.78 -6.75
N VAL A 169 -8.59 -3.13 -7.09
CA VAL A 169 -9.69 -2.19 -7.25
C VAL A 169 -10.77 -2.53 -6.25
N ALA A 170 -11.26 -1.53 -5.54
CA ALA A 170 -12.33 -1.69 -4.57
C ALA A 170 -13.35 -0.57 -4.76
N PHE A 171 -14.54 -0.91 -5.26
CA PHE A 171 -15.58 0.07 -5.53
C PHE A 171 -16.27 0.50 -4.23
N GLY A 172 -16.61 1.79 -4.14
CA GLY A 172 -17.42 2.36 -3.07
C GLY A 172 -18.62 3.12 -3.63
N SER A 173 -19.66 3.27 -2.81
CA SER A 173 -20.93 3.87 -3.24
C SER A 173 -21.37 5.01 -2.33
N LEU A 174 -21.65 6.17 -2.93
CA LEU A 174 -22.31 7.29 -2.25
C LEU A 174 -23.81 7.04 -2.03
N CYS A 175 -24.39 6.02 -2.67
CA CYS A 175 -25.79 5.60 -2.50
C CYS A 175 -26.07 4.92 -1.14
N THR A 176 -25.05 4.74 -0.31
CA THR A 176 -25.20 4.20 1.05
C THR A 176 -25.70 5.29 2.00
N SER A 177 -26.39 4.92 3.10
CA SER A 177 -26.90 5.86 4.10
C SER A 177 -25.85 6.32 5.14
N SER A 178 -24.65 5.72 5.16
CA SER A 178 -23.61 5.94 6.18
C SER A 178 -22.26 6.30 5.57
N ALA A 179 -21.64 7.38 6.05
CA ALA A 179 -20.28 7.77 5.65
C ALA A 179 -19.22 6.71 6.02
N ALA A 180 -19.46 5.93 7.10
CA ALA A 180 -18.55 4.85 7.52
C ALA A 180 -18.54 3.67 6.53
N ALA A 181 -19.53 3.57 5.63
CA ALA A 181 -19.61 2.54 4.61
C ALA A 181 -18.97 2.95 3.26
N LEU A 182 -18.46 4.18 3.15
CA LEU A 182 -17.91 4.72 1.89
C LEU A 182 -16.58 4.05 1.51
N ILE A 183 -15.76 3.73 2.51
CA ILE A 183 -14.61 2.85 2.34
C ILE A 183 -15.13 1.45 2.66
N SER A 184 -15.37 0.65 1.62
CA SER A 184 -15.81 -0.73 1.79
C SER A 184 -14.80 -1.52 2.64
N GLN A 185 -15.26 -2.56 3.34
CA GLN A 185 -14.35 -3.52 3.97
C GLN A 185 -13.37 -4.07 2.93
N ASP A 186 -13.81 -4.28 1.70
CA ASP A 186 -12.98 -4.69 0.57
C ASP A 186 -11.79 -3.73 0.33
N THR A 187 -12.01 -2.40 0.38
CA THR A 187 -10.90 -1.42 0.30
C THR A 187 -9.96 -1.54 1.49
N ALA A 188 -10.50 -1.65 2.71
CA ALA A 188 -9.70 -1.79 3.91
C ALA A 188 -8.86 -3.08 3.89
N ASP A 189 -9.44 -4.18 3.43
CA ASP A 189 -8.81 -5.49 3.35
C ASP A 189 -7.77 -5.54 2.23
N ALA A 190 -8.03 -4.94 1.07
CA ALA A 190 -7.04 -4.79 -0.01
C ALA A 190 -5.79 -4.02 0.46
N VAL A 191 -5.98 -2.98 1.27
CA VAL A 191 -4.88 -2.22 1.88
C VAL A 191 -4.17 -3.05 2.95
N LYS A 192 -4.91 -3.68 3.87
CA LYS A 192 -4.34 -4.54 4.93
C LYS A 192 -3.50 -5.68 4.33
N ASP A 193 -3.99 -6.36 3.29
CA ASP A 193 -3.30 -7.47 2.65
C ASP A 193 -1.91 -7.10 2.10
N ARG A 194 -1.72 -5.83 1.71
CA ARG A 194 -0.46 -5.32 1.19
C ARG A 194 0.45 -4.72 2.26
N ILE A 195 -0.13 -4.07 3.27
CA ILE A 195 0.64 -3.49 4.38
C ILE A 195 1.15 -4.57 5.35
N ARG A 196 0.36 -5.64 5.57
CA ARG A 196 0.63 -6.63 6.64
C ARG A 196 1.51 -7.80 6.22
N SER A 197 1.82 -7.95 4.94
CA SER A 197 2.62 -9.08 4.46
C SER A 197 3.89 -8.58 3.76
N PRO A 198 4.88 -8.06 4.51
CA PRO A 198 6.14 -7.64 3.93
C PRO A 198 6.84 -8.83 3.26
N CYS A 199 7.41 -8.56 2.08
CA CYS A 199 8.36 -9.46 1.44
C CYS A 199 9.70 -9.40 2.18
N LEU A 200 10.23 -10.55 2.56
CA LEU A 200 11.47 -10.74 3.27
C LEU A 200 12.48 -11.41 2.32
N PRO A 201 13.71 -10.87 2.18
CA PRO A 201 14.72 -11.47 1.31
C PRO A 201 15.10 -12.88 1.77
N VAL A 202 14.96 -13.87 0.87
CA VAL A 202 15.26 -15.30 1.14
C VAL A 202 16.74 -15.57 1.33
N ASP A 203 17.60 -14.80 0.66
CA ASP A 203 19.05 -14.99 0.72
C ASP A 203 19.67 -14.44 2.02
N THR A 204 18.97 -13.52 2.70
CA THR A 204 19.43 -12.89 3.95
C THR A 204 19.05 -13.70 5.18
N TYR A 205 17.95 -14.43 5.14
CA TYR A 205 17.40 -15.15 6.29
C TYR A 205 17.30 -16.64 5.99
N ALA A 206 18.39 -17.36 6.23
CA ALA A 206 18.40 -18.82 6.16
C ALA A 206 17.57 -19.42 7.30
N ARG A 207 16.77 -20.45 6.99
CA ARG A 207 16.13 -21.28 8.02
C ARG A 207 17.20 -22.07 8.76
N ASP A 208 17.02 -22.26 10.06
CA ASP A 208 17.86 -23.12 10.89
C ASP A 208 17.55 -24.61 10.66
N ALA A 209 18.20 -25.49 11.43
CA ALA A 209 18.02 -26.93 11.35
C ALA A 209 16.59 -27.40 11.67
N ASP A 210 15.82 -26.57 12.37
CA ASP A 210 14.42 -26.81 12.73
C ASP A 210 13.44 -26.13 11.75
N GLY A 211 13.95 -25.53 10.66
CA GLY A 211 13.14 -24.86 9.65
C GLY A 211 12.61 -23.49 10.06
N GLN A 212 13.10 -22.94 11.19
CA GLN A 212 12.71 -21.64 11.73
C GLN A 212 13.64 -20.54 11.22
N LEU A 213 13.16 -19.30 11.21
CA LEU A 213 14.04 -18.17 10.93
C LEU A 213 14.65 -17.68 12.24
N PRO A 214 15.88 -17.13 12.23
CA PRO A 214 16.45 -16.46 13.39
C PRO A 214 15.81 -15.09 13.63
N CYS A 215 14.49 -14.99 13.52
CA CYS A 215 13.72 -13.75 13.65
C CYS A 215 12.65 -13.89 14.73
N GLU A 216 12.35 -12.77 15.36
CA GLU A 216 11.29 -12.61 16.35
C GLU A 216 10.30 -11.58 15.81
N LEU A 217 9.00 -11.90 15.83
CA LEU A 217 7.96 -10.96 15.47
C LEU A 217 7.37 -10.38 16.76
N LEU A 218 7.76 -9.15 17.09
CA LEU A 218 7.31 -8.43 18.26
C LEU A 218 6.03 -7.66 17.92
N VAL A 219 5.04 -7.75 18.80
CA VAL A 219 3.82 -6.95 18.71
C VAL A 219 3.53 -6.32 20.07
N PRO A 220 3.03 -5.06 20.11
CA PRO A 220 2.51 -4.52 21.35
C PRO A 220 1.18 -5.22 21.71
N PRO A 221 0.84 -5.33 23.00
CA PRO A 221 -0.52 -5.69 23.39
C PRO A 221 -1.51 -4.64 22.89
N ALA A 222 -2.80 -5.01 22.84
CA ALA A 222 -3.86 -4.04 22.62
C ALA A 222 -3.92 -3.04 23.79
N ASP A 223 -4.54 -1.88 23.55
CA ASP A 223 -4.67 -0.85 24.57
C ASP A 223 -5.35 -1.43 25.83
N ASP A 224 -4.73 -1.22 26.99
CA ASP A 224 -5.16 -1.72 28.30
C ASP A 224 -5.19 -3.26 28.49
N GLU A 225 -4.60 -4.03 27.57
CA GLU A 225 -4.48 -5.49 27.67
C GLU A 225 -3.04 -5.96 27.96
N THR A 226 -2.91 -7.18 28.48
CA THR A 226 -1.65 -7.92 28.56
C THR A 226 -1.47 -8.82 27.34
N CYS A 227 -0.23 -9.26 27.06
CA CYS A 227 0.05 -10.10 25.89
C CYS A 227 -0.77 -11.40 25.84
N ASP A 228 -1.09 -11.99 27.00
CA ASP A 228 -1.94 -13.19 27.11
C ASP A 228 -3.41 -12.94 26.78
N GLN A 229 -3.87 -11.71 26.99
CA GLN A 229 -5.22 -11.28 26.64
C GLN A 229 -5.31 -10.97 25.14
N SER A 230 -4.35 -10.22 24.59
CA SER A 230 -4.37 -9.80 23.19
C SER A 230 -4.02 -10.92 22.20
N TYR A 231 -3.15 -11.85 22.57
CA TYR A 231 -2.64 -12.89 21.66
C TYR A 231 -2.68 -14.29 22.28
N PRO A 232 -3.84 -14.78 22.73
CA PRO A 232 -3.95 -16.04 23.44
C PRO A 232 -3.37 -17.17 22.59
N ARG A 233 -2.42 -17.94 23.17
CA ARG A 233 -1.76 -19.11 22.54
C ARG A 233 -0.87 -18.81 21.33
N ALA A 234 -0.61 -17.54 21.04
CA ALA A 234 0.14 -17.09 19.87
C ALA A 234 1.49 -16.43 20.22
N PHE A 235 1.85 -16.30 21.50
CA PHE A 235 3.01 -15.52 21.91
C PHE A 235 3.85 -16.18 23.01
N VAL A 236 5.06 -15.64 23.17
CA VAL A 236 5.99 -15.88 24.28
C VAL A 236 6.26 -14.52 24.91
N ALA A 237 5.91 -14.33 26.19
CA ALA A 237 6.25 -13.11 26.93
C ALA A 237 7.77 -13.00 27.06
N ARG A 238 8.35 -11.88 26.61
CA ARG A 238 9.73 -11.53 26.94
C ARG A 238 9.78 -10.15 27.56
N ARG A 239 10.63 -10.00 28.58
CA ARG A 239 10.96 -8.69 29.15
C ARG A 239 12.31 -8.25 28.62
N ASP A 240 12.40 -6.99 28.21
CA ASP A 240 13.69 -6.37 27.93
C ASP A 240 14.44 -6.03 29.23
N VAL A 241 15.66 -5.51 29.07
CA VAL A 241 16.53 -5.10 30.19
C VAL A 241 15.96 -3.97 31.04
N ALA A 242 15.00 -3.20 30.51
CA ALA A 242 14.29 -2.15 31.23
C ALA A 242 13.03 -2.69 31.93
N GLY A 243 12.71 -3.98 31.77
CA GLY A 243 11.56 -4.65 32.37
C GLY A 243 10.25 -4.50 31.58
N VAL A 244 10.31 -3.92 30.37
CA VAL A 244 9.13 -3.77 29.50
C VAL A 244 8.81 -5.11 28.87
N GLU A 245 7.54 -5.49 28.92
CA GLU A 245 7.04 -6.73 28.32
C GLU A 245 6.77 -6.52 26.83
N HIS A 246 7.31 -7.42 26.02
CA HIS A 246 7.12 -7.49 24.57
C HIS A 246 6.40 -8.80 24.24
N CYS A 247 5.33 -8.73 23.46
CA CYS A 247 4.62 -9.92 22.99
C CYS A 247 5.37 -10.47 21.77
N VAL A 248 6.13 -11.55 21.94
CA VAL A 248 6.83 -12.19 20.82
C VAL A 248 5.92 -13.25 20.22
N LEU A 249 5.43 -13.04 19.00
CA LEU A 249 4.59 -14.02 18.33
C LEU A 249 5.38 -15.28 17.99
N ARG A 250 4.75 -16.44 18.22
CA ARG A 250 5.33 -17.75 17.93
C ARG A 250 5.49 -17.93 16.41
N GLN A 251 6.69 -18.32 15.99
CA GLN A 251 6.92 -18.78 14.64
C GLN A 251 6.38 -20.21 14.49
N LEU A 252 5.58 -20.44 13.44
CA LEU A 252 5.03 -21.74 13.08
C LEU A 252 5.97 -22.41 12.06
N ASP A 253 6.11 -23.72 12.22
CA ASP A 253 6.91 -24.54 11.31
C ASP A 253 6.26 -24.59 9.92
N SER A 254 7.01 -24.13 8.92
CA SER A 254 6.62 -24.10 7.51
C SER A 254 7.59 -24.91 6.64
N SER A 255 8.46 -25.72 7.24
CA SER A 255 9.47 -26.55 6.55
C SER A 255 8.87 -27.53 5.54
N ALA A 256 7.64 -28.00 5.79
CA ALA A 256 6.89 -28.86 4.88
C ALA A 256 6.40 -28.13 3.61
N ARG A 257 6.68 -26.82 3.46
CA ARG A 257 6.23 -25.96 2.37
C ARG A 257 4.70 -25.96 2.19
N THR A 258 4.00 -25.91 3.32
CA THR A 258 2.55 -25.82 3.41
C THR A 258 2.16 -24.87 4.53
N ALA A 259 1.01 -24.21 4.41
CA ALA A 259 0.52 -23.31 5.44
C ALA A 259 0.30 -24.07 6.77
N PRO A 260 1.00 -23.69 7.86
CA PRO A 260 0.83 -24.34 9.15
C PRO A 260 -0.52 -24.00 9.79
N GLY A 261 -1.00 -24.90 10.64
CA GLY A 261 -2.17 -24.65 11.48
C GLY A 261 -1.82 -24.03 12.84
N GLY A 262 -2.81 -23.40 13.47
CA GLY A 262 -2.69 -22.80 14.80
C GLY A 262 -2.20 -21.35 14.76
N SER A 263 -2.32 -20.63 15.87
CA SER A 263 -2.05 -19.20 15.91
C SER A 263 -0.55 -18.88 15.97
N GLY A 264 -0.07 -18.05 15.05
CA GLY A 264 1.33 -17.61 14.97
C GLY A 264 1.68 -16.97 13.62
N TRP A 265 2.96 -16.74 13.39
CA TRP A 265 3.49 -16.24 12.11
C TRP A 265 4.37 -17.30 11.43
N TYR A 266 4.51 -17.26 10.11
CA TYR A 266 5.36 -18.19 9.37
C TYR A 266 5.97 -17.53 8.14
N TYR A 267 7.02 -18.17 7.64
CA TYR A 267 7.71 -17.77 6.43
C TYR A 267 7.10 -18.52 5.23
N ASP A 268 6.36 -17.79 4.40
CA ASP A 268 5.69 -18.34 3.23
C ASP A 268 6.56 -18.12 1.98
N ASP A 269 7.31 -19.16 1.62
CA ASP A 269 8.18 -19.27 0.44
C ASP A 269 7.64 -20.30 -0.57
N PHE A 270 6.35 -20.64 -0.47
CA PHE A 270 5.76 -21.77 -1.20
C PHE A 270 4.39 -21.49 -1.81
N SER A 271 3.63 -20.52 -1.32
CA SER A 271 2.30 -20.23 -1.85
C SER A 271 2.35 -19.36 -3.11
N ALA A 272 1.28 -19.38 -3.91
CA ALA A 272 1.12 -18.40 -5.00
C ALA A 272 1.12 -16.94 -4.49
N ARG A 273 0.86 -16.72 -3.20
CA ARG A 273 0.90 -15.39 -2.58
C ARG A 273 2.33 -14.89 -2.43
N SER A 274 3.30 -15.78 -2.22
CA SER A 274 4.72 -15.45 -2.07
C SER A 274 5.40 -15.16 -3.41
N GLU A 275 4.87 -15.67 -4.53
CA GLU A 275 5.35 -15.31 -5.89
C GLU A 275 5.33 -13.80 -6.15
N ARG A 276 4.48 -13.05 -5.43
CA ARG A 276 4.41 -11.58 -5.49
C ARG A 276 5.67 -10.89 -4.96
N CYS A 277 6.50 -11.60 -4.22
CA CYS A 277 7.78 -11.12 -3.74
C CYS A 277 8.92 -11.33 -4.74
N GLY A 278 8.61 -11.88 -5.93
CA GLY A 278 9.59 -12.16 -6.99
C GLY A 278 10.55 -13.28 -6.63
N ASP A 279 11.63 -13.41 -7.41
CA ASP A 279 12.59 -14.51 -7.30
C ASP A 279 13.39 -14.51 -5.98
N PHE A 280 13.31 -13.44 -5.18
CA PHE A 280 14.20 -13.22 -4.03
C PHE A 280 13.48 -12.97 -2.70
N GLY A 281 12.15 -13.07 -2.65
CA GLY A 281 11.40 -12.76 -1.44
C GLY A 281 10.42 -13.83 -1.03
N ALA A 282 10.30 -14.05 0.27
CA ALA A 282 9.21 -14.81 0.87
C ALA A 282 8.29 -13.87 1.63
N LEU A 283 7.07 -14.30 1.84
CA LEU A 283 6.06 -13.50 2.50
C LEU A 283 6.09 -13.75 4.02
N LEU A 284 6.12 -12.69 4.83
CA LEU A 284 5.75 -12.80 6.24
C LEU A 284 4.23 -13.01 6.33
N ALA A 285 3.82 -14.21 6.74
CA ALA A 285 2.42 -14.60 6.86
C ALA A 285 2.02 -14.84 8.32
N THR A 286 0.74 -14.65 8.63
CA THR A 286 0.15 -15.02 9.92
C THR A 286 -0.97 -16.03 9.74
N HIS A 287 -1.24 -16.80 10.78
CA HIS A 287 -2.39 -17.69 10.87
C HIS A 287 -3.19 -17.32 12.11
N ASP A 288 -4.51 -17.13 11.95
CA ASP A 288 -5.45 -16.73 13.01
C ASP A 288 -5.03 -15.48 13.81
N LEU A 289 -4.29 -14.55 13.18
CA LEU A 289 -3.79 -13.34 13.83
C LEU A 289 -3.75 -12.15 12.88
N ASP A 290 -4.17 -11.01 13.42
CA ASP A 290 -4.06 -9.70 12.80
C ASP A 290 -2.86 -8.95 13.38
N LEU A 291 -1.89 -8.59 12.53
CA LEU A 291 -0.75 -7.80 12.98
C LEU A 291 -1.14 -6.32 13.20
N PRO A 292 -0.81 -5.74 14.37
CA PRO A 292 -0.98 -4.31 14.59
C PRO A 292 0.02 -3.50 13.75
N PRO A 293 -0.24 -2.20 13.47
CA PRO A 293 0.68 -1.35 12.70
C PRO A 293 2.08 -1.19 13.31
N ARG A 294 2.22 -1.46 14.61
CA ARG A 294 3.47 -1.42 15.37
C ARG A 294 4.16 -2.79 15.47
N ALA A 295 3.68 -3.80 14.75
CA ALA A 295 4.37 -5.07 14.67
C ALA A 295 5.78 -4.86 14.07
N ARG A 296 6.79 -5.48 14.67
CA ARG A 296 8.18 -5.36 14.25
C ARG A 296 8.80 -6.75 14.13
N LEU A 297 9.38 -7.04 12.97
CA LEU A 297 10.22 -8.21 12.80
C LEU A 297 11.67 -7.85 13.15
N GLU A 298 12.25 -8.55 14.10
CA GLU A 298 13.64 -8.42 14.50
C GLU A 298 14.37 -9.71 14.17
N CYS A 299 15.21 -9.67 13.15
CA CYS A 299 16.05 -10.80 12.77
C CYS A 299 17.43 -10.64 13.41
N ARG A 300 17.92 -11.69 14.07
CA ARG A 300 19.29 -11.77 14.55
C ARG A 300 20.18 -12.08 13.37
N ILE A 301 20.58 -11.03 12.66
CA ILE A 301 21.59 -11.11 11.62
C ILE A 301 22.93 -11.04 12.35
N ALA A 302 23.55 -12.21 12.56
CA ALA A 302 24.75 -12.45 13.35
C ALA A 302 24.67 -12.06 14.85
N GLU A 303 25.12 -12.96 15.73
CA GLU A 303 25.01 -12.81 17.21
C GLU A 303 25.72 -11.56 17.78
N ASP A 304 26.50 -10.84 16.97
CA ASP A 304 27.33 -9.73 17.40
C ASP A 304 26.91 -8.34 16.92
N VAL A 305 25.92 -8.16 16.03
CA VAL A 305 25.50 -6.81 15.60
C VAL A 305 25.00 -5.97 16.78
N GLY A 306 25.53 -4.75 16.93
CA GLY A 306 25.25 -3.87 18.07
C GLY A 306 26.10 -4.16 19.32
N ARG A 307 26.88 -5.25 19.35
CA ARG A 307 27.79 -5.57 20.45
C ARG A 307 28.95 -4.57 20.48
N ALA A 308 29.33 -4.14 21.68
CA ALA A 308 30.52 -3.32 21.86
C ALA A 308 31.77 -4.04 21.33
N CYS A 309 32.63 -3.34 20.59
CA CYS A 309 33.80 -3.92 19.91
C CYS A 309 35.08 -3.09 20.05
N SER A 310 35.05 -2.04 20.85
CA SER A 310 36.22 -1.17 21.08
C SER A 310 37.13 -1.70 22.18
N GLU A 311 38.43 -1.77 21.90
CA GLU A 311 39.48 -2.04 22.89
C GLU A 311 39.47 -1.01 24.04
N GLN A 312 39.05 0.23 23.77
CA GLN A 312 38.92 1.28 24.80
C GLN A 312 37.83 0.97 25.82
N LEU A 313 36.88 0.10 25.48
CA LEU A 313 35.82 -0.39 26.37
C LEU A 313 36.12 -1.78 26.96
N GLY A 314 37.31 -2.34 26.69
CA GLY A 314 37.67 -3.71 27.08
C GLY A 314 36.80 -4.77 26.40
N ALA A 315 36.19 -4.45 25.26
CA ALA A 315 35.29 -5.34 24.56
C ALA A 315 36.04 -6.24 23.56
N LEU A 316 35.49 -7.41 23.29
CA LEU A 316 36.03 -8.35 22.31
C LEU A 316 35.76 -7.86 20.88
N PRO A 317 36.63 -8.16 19.91
CA PRO A 317 36.36 -7.86 18.50
C PRO A 317 35.12 -8.60 18.01
N CYS A 318 34.47 -8.04 16.98
CA CYS A 318 33.30 -8.64 16.35
C CYS A 318 33.60 -10.06 15.88
N ASP A 319 32.71 -11.00 16.16
CA ASP A 319 32.77 -12.35 15.65
C ASP A 319 32.52 -12.31 14.13
N THR A 320 33.57 -12.61 13.38
CA THR A 320 33.59 -12.54 11.92
C THR A 320 33.46 -13.91 11.28
N ARG A 321 32.82 -14.88 11.96
CA ARG A 321 32.66 -16.25 11.43
C ARG A 321 32.13 -16.31 9.99
N ASP A 322 31.37 -15.31 9.56
CA ASP A 322 30.89 -15.16 8.17
C ASP A 322 31.51 -13.96 7.42
N GLY A 323 32.48 -13.24 8.00
CA GLY A 323 33.21 -12.15 7.35
C GLY A 323 32.47 -10.80 7.25
N ASP A 324 31.21 -10.74 7.68
CA ASP A 324 30.31 -9.63 7.36
C ASP A 324 30.18 -8.54 8.44
N LEU A 325 30.94 -8.61 9.54
CA LEU A 325 30.87 -7.63 10.63
C LEU A 325 32.14 -6.80 10.78
N ARG A 326 31.97 -5.48 10.92
CA ARG A 326 33.03 -4.51 11.23
C ARG A 326 32.68 -3.69 12.45
N CYS A 327 33.66 -3.41 13.31
CA CYS A 327 33.49 -2.48 14.41
C CYS A 327 33.33 -1.05 13.86
N GLU A 328 32.21 -0.40 14.16
CA GLU A 328 31.96 0.97 13.72
C GLU A 328 32.67 1.98 14.65
N PRO A 329 33.49 2.90 14.13
CA PRO A 329 34.34 3.75 14.96
C PRO A 329 33.62 4.72 15.91
N LEU A 330 32.40 5.17 15.59
CA LEU A 330 31.69 6.21 16.35
C LEU A 330 30.82 5.65 17.48
N SER A 331 30.04 4.61 17.19
CA SER A 331 29.16 3.89 18.11
C SER A 331 29.91 2.84 18.92
N HIS A 332 31.11 2.44 18.47
CA HIS A 332 31.88 1.34 19.04
C HIS A 332 31.11 0.01 19.06
N THR A 333 30.20 -0.19 18.11
CA THR A 333 29.40 -1.41 17.97
C THR A 333 29.68 -2.14 16.68
N CYS A 334 29.53 -3.47 16.66
CA CYS A 334 29.65 -4.26 15.44
C CYS A 334 28.49 -3.98 14.48
N GLN A 335 28.80 -3.74 13.21
CA GLN A 335 27.82 -3.44 12.15
C GLN A 335 28.08 -4.31 10.93
N HIS A 336 27.03 -4.59 10.17
CA HIS A 336 27.16 -5.29 8.89
C HIS A 336 27.94 -4.46 7.88
N ILE A 337 28.79 -5.12 7.10
CA ILE A 337 29.47 -4.54 5.94
C ILE A 337 28.48 -4.49 4.77
N CYS A 338 28.52 -3.42 4.00
CA CYS A 338 27.66 -3.24 2.82
C CYS A 338 28.43 -2.59 1.67
N LEU A 339 27.92 -2.80 0.45
CA LEU A 339 28.37 -2.08 -0.75
C LEU A 339 27.39 -0.99 -1.16
N ASP A 340 26.09 -1.24 -0.94
CA ASP A 340 24.97 -0.35 -1.21
C ASP A 340 23.83 -0.60 -0.21
N ASP A 341 22.77 0.21 -0.29
CA ASP A 341 21.60 0.12 0.59
C ASP A 341 20.87 -1.23 0.50
N ALA A 342 21.01 -1.96 -0.61
CA ALA A 342 20.37 -3.26 -0.77
C ALA A 342 21.02 -4.34 0.12
N GLY A 343 22.30 -4.18 0.45
CA GLY A 343 23.00 -5.01 1.44
C GLY A 343 22.55 -4.77 2.89
N CYS A 344 21.70 -3.76 3.15
CA CYS A 344 21.29 -3.38 4.49
C CYS A 344 19.82 -3.76 4.79
N GLY A 345 19.64 -4.74 5.66
CA GLY A 345 18.32 -5.17 6.12
C GLY A 345 17.60 -4.14 6.99
N GLY A 346 16.26 -4.17 7.00
CA GLY A 346 15.46 -3.48 8.01
C GLY A 346 15.38 -1.95 7.89
N GLY A 347 15.60 -1.38 6.71
CA GLY A 347 15.53 0.07 6.47
C GLY A 347 16.78 0.84 6.89
N TYR A 348 17.89 0.13 7.12
CA TYR A 348 19.22 0.70 7.29
C TYR A 348 19.77 1.13 5.92
N VAL A 349 20.68 2.10 5.91
CA VAL A 349 21.35 2.61 4.70
C VAL A 349 22.84 2.31 4.78
N CYS A 350 23.44 2.05 3.62
CA CYS A 350 24.86 1.79 3.54
C CYS A 350 25.65 3.10 3.62
N ARG A 351 26.43 3.25 4.69
CA ARG A 351 27.26 4.43 4.94
C ARG A 351 28.67 3.99 5.27
N ASP A 352 29.65 4.47 4.52
CA ASP A 352 31.07 4.13 4.72
C ASP A 352 31.34 2.62 4.74
N GLY A 353 30.57 1.86 3.95
CA GLY A 353 30.67 0.42 3.80
C GLY A 353 30.09 -0.37 4.98
N ILE A 354 29.22 0.23 5.80
CA ILE A 354 28.47 -0.45 6.85
C ILE A 354 26.99 -0.03 6.89
N CYS A 355 26.13 -0.91 7.40
CA CYS A 355 24.71 -0.63 7.54
C CYS A 355 24.44 0.25 8.77
N ALA A 356 23.92 1.45 8.54
CA ALA A 356 23.62 2.43 9.59
C ALA A 356 22.12 2.78 9.59
N ASN A 357 21.55 2.98 10.78
CA ASN A 357 20.15 3.40 10.89
C ASN A 357 20.03 4.88 10.43
N PRO A 358 19.22 5.19 9.41
CA PRO A 358 19.10 6.56 8.89
C PRO A 358 18.47 7.54 9.90
N THR A 359 17.79 7.05 10.94
CA THR A 359 17.20 7.88 12.01
C THR A 359 18.18 8.20 13.14
N CYS A 360 19.33 7.52 13.21
CA CYS A 360 20.42 7.93 14.07
C CYS A 360 21.14 9.10 13.38
N ALA A 361 20.79 10.32 13.80
CA ALA A 361 21.62 11.48 13.49
C ALA A 361 22.99 11.26 14.16
N LEU A 362 24.00 10.94 13.35
CA LEU A 362 25.38 11.15 13.78
C LEU A 362 25.54 12.66 14.03
N PRO A 363 26.11 13.09 15.17
CA PRO A 363 26.63 14.44 15.31
C PRO A 363 27.75 14.72 14.31
#